data_AF-A0A832E2U7-F1
#
_entry.id   AF-A0A832E2U7-F1
#
_cell.length_a   1.000
_cell.length_b   1.000
_cell.length_c   1.000
_cell.angle_alpha   90.00
_cell.angle_beta   90.00
_cell.angle_gamma   90.00
#
_symmetry.space_group_name_H-M   'P 1'
#
loop_
_entity.id
_entity.type
_entity.pdbx_description
1 polymer ?
#
loop_
_entity_poly.entity_id
_entity_poly.type
_entity_poly.pdbx_seq_one_letter_code
_entity_poly.pdbx_strand_id
1 'polypeptide(L)'
;MQRLTSVILLLFGLTLSAFGQNSQTPTPQTIANQMVQTALAERQAYRWLEDLCSTIGPRLSGSEAAVQAAHWAADILAANGADTVWLQPVMVPHWVRGSVEELTVHAGNSHSEPLSITALGG
;
A
#
# COMPACT_ATOMS: atom_id res chain seq x y z
N MET A 1 -54.97 10.46 44.28
CA MET A 1 -54.41 10.90 42.99
C MET A 1 -52.92 11.29 43.08
N GLN A 2 -52.49 12.03 44.11
CA GLN A 2 -51.08 12.45 44.29
C GLN A 2 -50.04 11.31 44.32
N ARG A 3 -50.35 10.15 44.90
CA ARG A 3 -49.43 8.99 44.94
C ARG A 3 -49.22 8.35 43.56
N LEU A 4 -50.20 8.43 42.66
CA LEU A 4 -50.13 7.86 41.31
C LEU A 4 -49.30 8.78 40.38
N THR A 5 -49.45 10.10 40.51
CA THR A 5 -48.66 11.09 39.77
C THR A 5 -47.18 11.06 40.15
N SER A 6 -46.85 10.85 41.43
CA SER A 6 -45.45 10.70 41.87
C SER A 6 -44.78 9.44 41.32
N VAL A 7 -45.52 8.33 41.17
CA VAL A 7 -45.00 7.09 40.58
C VAL A 7 -44.76 7.25 39.07
N ILE A 8 -45.69 7.90 38.36
CA ILE A 8 -45.55 8.16 36.91
C ILE A 8 -44.37 9.11 36.64
N LEU A 9 -44.17 10.15 37.46
CA LEU A 9 -43.05 11.08 37.32
C LEU A 9 -41.70 10.39 37.57
N LEU A 10 -41.64 9.45 38.52
CA LEU A 10 -40.44 8.68 38.84
C LEU A 10 -40.10 7.65 37.74
N LEU A 11 -41.11 6.99 37.17
CA LEU A 11 -40.96 6.09 36.01
C LEU A 11 -40.51 6.85 34.75
N PHE A 12 -41.04 8.05 34.51
CA PHE A 12 -40.64 8.88 33.37
C PHE A 12 -39.18 9.38 33.51
N GLY A 13 -38.78 9.80 34.71
CA GLY A 13 -37.39 10.18 35.01
C GLY A 13 -36.39 9.03 34.83
N LEU A 14 -36.80 7.78 35.14
CA LEU A 14 -35.95 6.60 34.95
C LEU A 14 -35.71 6.28 33.46
N THR A 15 -36.71 6.53 32.60
CA THR A 15 -36.58 6.29 31.16
C THR A 15 -35.70 7.31 30.44
N LEU A 16 -35.62 8.56 30.91
CA LEU A 16 -34.75 9.59 30.31
C LEU A 16 -33.26 9.30 30.51
N SER A 17 -32.87 8.70 31.63
CA SER A 17 -31.47 8.36 31.94
C SER A 17 -30.92 7.22 31.08
N ALA A 18 -31.77 6.40 30.47
CA ALA A 18 -31.36 5.26 29.63
C ALA A 18 -30.92 5.67 28.21
N PHE A 19 -31.31 6.85 27.73
CA PHE A 19 -30.98 7.31 26.37
C PHE A 19 -29.62 8.04 26.28
N GLY A 20 -28.93 8.27 27.41
CA GLY A 20 -27.72 9.10 27.46
C GLY A 20 -26.36 8.38 27.37
N GLN A 21 -26.32 7.05 27.31
CA GLN A 21 -25.07 6.29 27.52
C GLN A 21 -24.38 5.71 26.28
N ASN A 22 -24.83 6.00 25.05
CA ASN A 22 -24.33 5.28 23.88
C ASN A 22 -23.47 6.10 22.91
N SER A 23 -22.49 6.82 23.44
CA SER A 23 -21.38 7.37 22.65
C SER A 23 -20.09 6.71 23.09
N GLN A 24 -19.91 5.43 22.74
CA GLN A 24 -18.61 4.78 22.87
C GLN A 24 -17.66 5.41 21.87
N THR A 25 -16.82 6.33 22.33
CA THR A 25 -15.67 6.79 21.56
C THR A 25 -14.84 5.56 21.18
N PRO A 26 -14.55 5.34 19.89
CA PRO A 26 -13.73 4.21 19.47
C PRO A 26 -12.40 4.24 20.22
N THR A 27 -12.04 3.12 20.85
CA THR A 27 -10.72 3.02 21.47
C THR A 27 -9.66 2.96 20.36
N PRO A 28 -8.41 3.36 20.64
CA PRO A 28 -7.32 3.21 19.68
C PRO A 28 -7.19 1.78 19.13
N GLN A 29 -7.46 0.77 19.95
CA GLN A 29 -7.46 -0.64 19.56
C GLN A 29 -8.57 -0.95 18.54
N THR A 30 -9.78 -0.42 18.74
CA THR A 30 -10.88 -0.59 17.79
C THR A 30 -10.56 0.07 16.44
N ILE A 31 -9.98 1.26 16.45
CA ILE A 31 -9.58 1.97 15.22
C ILE A 31 -8.49 1.20 14.47
N ALA A 32 -7.43 0.77 15.17
CA ALA A 32 -6.35 -0.01 14.57
C ALA A 32 -6.88 -1.31 13.94
N ASN A 33 -7.76 -2.03 14.63
CA ASN A 33 -8.38 -3.22 14.09
C ASN A 33 -9.23 -2.92 12.85
N GLN A 34 -10.02 -1.84 12.86
CA GLN A 34 -10.80 -1.42 11.69
C GLN A 34 -9.90 -1.12 10.48
N MET A 35 -8.80 -0.39 10.67
CA MET A 35 -7.85 -0.09 9.60
C MET A 35 -7.27 -1.37 8.98
N VAL A 36 -6.86 -2.33 9.82
CA VAL A 36 -6.34 -3.63 9.35
C VAL A 36 -7.41 -4.41 8.59
N GLN A 37 -8.62 -4.48 9.11
CA GLN A 37 -9.72 -5.19 8.45
C GLN A 37 -10.05 -4.59 7.08
N THR A 38 -10.16 -3.26 6.99
CA THR A 38 -10.40 -2.56 5.72
C THR A 38 -9.26 -2.81 4.73
N ALA A 39 -8.00 -2.69 5.16
CA ALA A 39 -6.84 -2.89 4.29
C ALA A 39 -6.80 -4.32 3.70
N LEU A 40 -7.09 -5.33 4.52
CA LEU A 40 -7.13 -6.73 4.09
C LEU A 40 -8.34 -7.06 3.20
N ALA A 41 -9.48 -6.43 3.44
CA ALA A 41 -10.70 -6.63 2.66
C ALA A 41 -10.58 -5.98 1.27
N GLU A 42 -10.17 -4.72 1.21
CA GLU A 42 -10.13 -3.93 -0.04
C GLU A 42 -8.94 -4.28 -0.91
N ARG A 43 -7.81 -4.71 -0.31
CA ARG A 43 -6.58 -5.11 -1.01
C ARG A 43 -6.03 -4.04 -1.97
N GLN A 44 -6.23 -2.77 -1.66
CA GLN A 44 -5.80 -1.66 -2.51
C GLN A 44 -4.30 -1.68 -2.83
N ALA A 45 -3.47 -2.12 -1.87
CA ALA A 45 -2.03 -2.25 -2.06
C ALA A 45 -1.64 -3.17 -3.24
N TYR A 46 -2.41 -4.23 -3.49
CA TYR A 46 -2.16 -5.11 -4.65
C TYR A 46 -2.47 -4.43 -5.97
N ARG A 47 -3.54 -3.62 -6.03
CA ARG A 47 -3.89 -2.87 -7.24
C ARG A 47 -2.82 -1.82 -7.56
N TRP A 48 -2.32 -1.11 -6.55
CA TRP A 48 -1.20 -0.18 -6.75
C TRP A 48 0.09 -0.88 -7.17
N LEU A 49 0.38 -2.06 -6.59
CA LEU A 49 1.55 -2.83 -6.99
C LEU A 49 1.44 -3.32 -8.45
N GLU A 50 0.26 -3.80 -8.85
CA GLU A 50 -0.03 -4.22 -10.22
C GLU A 50 0.13 -3.06 -11.20
N ASP A 51 -0.47 -1.91 -10.89
CA ASP A 51 -0.35 -0.70 -11.71
C ASP A 51 1.11 -0.26 -11.86
N LEU A 52 1.84 -0.14 -10.74
CA LEU A 52 3.25 0.25 -10.75
C LEU A 52 4.13 -0.72 -11.56
N CYS A 53 3.89 -2.02 -11.45
CA CYS A 53 4.68 -3.03 -12.15
C CYS A 53 4.33 -3.17 -13.62
N SER A 54 3.06 -2.96 -14.00
CA SER A 54 2.60 -3.07 -15.39
C SER A 54 2.84 -1.81 -16.20
N THR A 55 2.77 -0.64 -15.59
CA THR A 55 2.95 0.65 -16.28
C THR A 55 4.42 1.09 -16.35
N ILE A 56 5.17 0.96 -15.25
CA ILE A 56 6.57 1.45 -15.17
C ILE A 56 7.57 0.29 -15.27
N GLY A 57 7.34 -0.81 -14.55
CA GLY A 57 8.21 -1.99 -14.60
C GLY A 57 9.53 -1.84 -13.81
N PRO A 58 10.65 -2.40 -14.33
CA PRO A 58 11.94 -2.40 -13.65
C PRO A 58 12.49 -0.99 -13.43
N ARG A 59 12.88 -0.68 -12.19
CA ARG A 59 13.16 0.69 -11.73
C ARG A 59 14.43 0.77 -10.88
N LEU A 60 15.56 0.41 -11.50
CA LEU A 60 16.87 0.49 -10.85
C LEU A 60 17.20 1.95 -10.47
N SER A 61 17.87 2.16 -9.34
CA SER A 61 18.29 3.50 -8.92
C SER A 61 19.10 4.22 -10.01
N GLY A 62 18.77 5.48 -10.27
CA GLY A 62 19.43 6.28 -11.31
C GLY A 62 18.88 6.06 -12.72
N SER A 63 18.00 5.08 -12.93
CA SER A 63 17.30 4.90 -14.21
C SER A 63 16.15 5.89 -14.38
N GLU A 64 15.72 6.10 -15.63
CA GLU A 64 14.53 6.91 -15.95
C GLU A 64 13.26 6.35 -15.30
N ALA A 65 13.10 5.01 -15.31
CA ALA A 65 11.96 4.34 -14.68
C ALA A 65 11.89 4.58 -13.16
N ALA A 66 13.03 4.73 -12.47
CA ALA A 66 13.03 5.10 -11.05
C ALA A 66 12.53 6.53 -10.81
N VAL A 67 12.83 7.46 -11.71
CA VAL A 67 12.29 8.83 -11.66
C VAL A 67 10.78 8.81 -11.90
N GLN A 68 10.33 8.09 -12.93
CA GLN A 68 8.89 7.92 -13.22
C GLN A 68 8.16 7.31 -12.02
N ALA A 69 8.74 6.30 -11.37
CA ALA A 69 8.16 5.68 -10.18
C ALA A 69 8.07 6.64 -8.99
N ALA A 70 9.04 7.55 -8.82
CA ALA A 70 8.98 8.56 -7.78
C ALA A 70 7.84 9.55 -8.02
N HIS A 71 7.65 10.01 -9.26
CA HIS A 71 6.52 10.86 -9.65
C HIS A 71 5.18 10.15 -9.47
N TRP A 72 5.06 8.90 -9.95
CA TRP A 72 3.87 8.08 -9.73
C TRP A 72 3.53 7.94 -8.25
N ALA A 73 4.52 7.71 -7.38
CA ALA A 73 4.30 7.60 -5.94
C ALA A 73 3.80 8.92 -5.34
N ALA A 74 4.33 10.06 -5.80
CA ALA A 74 3.85 11.37 -5.41
C ALA A 74 2.38 11.58 -5.80
N ASP A 75 2.01 11.22 -7.03
CA ASP A 75 0.65 11.33 -7.53
C ASP A 75 -0.33 10.44 -6.75
N ILE A 76 0.06 9.19 -6.44
CA ILE A 76 -0.73 8.29 -5.61
C ILE A 76 -0.93 8.87 -4.21
N LEU A 77 0.11 9.41 -3.57
CA LEU A 77 -0.02 10.02 -2.25
C LEU A 77 -0.96 11.24 -2.26
N ALA A 78 -0.81 12.11 -3.27
CA ALA A 78 -1.66 13.28 -3.43
C ALA A 78 -3.13 12.89 -3.65
N ALA A 79 -3.38 11.91 -4.53
CA ALA A 79 -4.72 11.43 -4.82
C ALA A 79 -5.41 10.74 -3.62
N ASN A 80 -4.64 10.22 -2.67
CA ASN A 80 -5.14 9.56 -1.46
C ASN A 80 -5.21 10.48 -0.24
N GLY A 81 -5.09 11.79 -0.43
CA GLY A 81 -5.37 12.77 0.61
C GLY A 81 -4.23 12.99 1.61
N ALA A 82 -2.98 12.72 1.23
CA ALA A 82 -1.84 13.15 2.04
C ALA A 82 -1.83 14.69 2.19
N ASP A 83 -1.56 15.20 3.40
CA ASP A 83 -1.60 16.64 3.68
C ASP A 83 -0.61 17.45 2.84
N THR A 84 0.57 16.88 2.59
CA THR A 84 1.66 17.50 1.83
C THR A 84 2.48 16.45 1.12
N VAL A 85 2.86 16.71 -0.14
CA VAL A 85 3.67 15.82 -0.98
C VAL A 85 4.74 16.63 -1.69
N TRP A 86 5.99 16.16 -1.65
CA TRP A 86 7.09 16.73 -2.42
C TRP A 86 8.12 15.66 -2.76
N LEU A 87 8.89 15.88 -3.82
CA LEU A 87 10.01 15.03 -4.19
C LEU A 87 11.30 15.60 -3.59
N GLN A 88 12.11 14.73 -3.00
CA GLN A 88 13.42 15.09 -2.46
C GLN A 88 14.52 14.57 -3.40
N PRO A 89 15.40 15.45 -3.92
CA PRO A 89 16.49 15.01 -4.78
C PRO A 89 17.52 14.22 -3.96
N VAL A 90 17.99 13.10 -4.53
CA VAL A 90 19.04 12.25 -3.94
C VAL A 90 20.04 11.89 -5.04
N MET A 91 21.33 12.04 -4.73
CA MET A 91 22.40 11.61 -5.62
C MET A 91 22.58 10.10 -5.52
N VAL A 92 22.55 9.41 -6.65
CA VAL A 92 22.70 7.95 -6.74
C VAL A 92 23.69 7.57 -7.85
N PRO A 93 24.41 6.44 -7.73
CA PRO A 93 25.18 5.91 -8.83
C PRO A 93 24.24 5.45 -9.96
N HIS A 94 24.67 5.65 -11.21
CA HIS A 94 23.96 5.17 -12.38
C HIS A 94 24.67 3.93 -12.92
N TRP A 95 24.06 2.77 -12.70
CA TRP A 95 24.54 1.51 -13.24
C TRP A 95 23.76 1.14 -14.49
N VAL A 96 24.50 0.82 -15.55
CA VAL A 96 23.94 0.33 -16.82
C VAL A 96 24.56 -1.01 -17.11
N ARG A 97 23.72 -2.00 -17.45
CA ARG A 97 24.20 -3.30 -17.88
C ARG A 97 25.03 -3.13 -19.16
N GLY A 98 26.21 -3.73 -19.21
CA GLY A 98 27.02 -3.81 -20.42
C GLY A 98 26.41 -4.73 -21.49
N SER A 99 27.20 -5.11 -22.48
CA SER A 99 26.82 -6.12 -23.47
C SER A 99 26.41 -7.42 -22.80
N VAL A 100 25.38 -8.07 -23.33
CA VAL A 100 25.02 -9.43 -22.94
C VAL A 100 26.07 -10.37 -23.50
N GLU A 101 26.69 -11.17 -22.63
CA GLU A 101 27.62 -12.21 -23.04
C GLU A 101 26.87 -13.38 -23.68
N GLU A 102 27.47 -14.02 -24.69
CA GLU A 102 26.91 -15.17 -25.41
C GLU A 102 27.74 -16.43 -25.15
N LEU A 103 27.08 -17.56 -24.88
CA LEU A 103 27.72 -18.86 -24.66
C LEU A 103 27.19 -19.87 -25.67
N THR A 104 28.10 -20.44 -26.46
CA THR A 104 27.81 -21.57 -27.34
C THR A 104 28.67 -22.75 -26.92
N VAL A 105 28.05 -23.93 -26.72
CA VAL A 105 28.78 -25.17 -26.48
C VAL A 105 28.95 -25.91 -27.79
N HIS A 106 30.18 -26.29 -28.12
CA HIS A 106 30.51 -27.12 -29.27
C HIS A 106 30.80 -28.55 -28.81
N ALA A 107 29.90 -29.48 -29.12
CA ALA A 107 30.18 -30.91 -29.02
C ALA A 107 30.80 -31.38 -30.33
N GLY A 108 31.74 -32.32 -30.28
CA GLY A 108 32.24 -32.99 -31.49
C GLY A 108 31.06 -33.46 -32.35
N ASN A 109 31.29 -33.58 -33.67
CA ASN A 109 30.29 -33.94 -34.70
C ASN A 109 29.48 -32.76 -35.29
N SER A 110 29.98 -31.52 -35.20
CA SER A 110 29.32 -30.31 -35.75
C SER A 110 28.03 -29.90 -35.01
N HIS A 111 27.81 -30.39 -33.79
CA HIS A 111 26.65 -30.03 -32.99
C HIS A 111 27.00 -28.82 -32.11
N SER A 112 26.27 -27.71 -32.29
CA SER A 112 26.43 -26.49 -31.48
C SER A 112 25.09 -26.11 -30.87
N GLU A 113 25.08 -25.83 -29.55
CA GLU A 113 23.87 -25.43 -28.83
C GLU A 113 24.13 -24.12 -28.07
N PRO A 114 23.28 -23.08 -28.27
CA PRO A 114 23.36 -21.86 -27.49
C PRO A 114 22.83 -22.10 -26.08
N LEU A 115 23.55 -21.61 -25.07
CA LEU A 115 23.13 -21.68 -23.68
C LEU A 115 22.83 -20.29 -23.12
N SER A 116 21.81 -20.21 -22.27
CA SER A 116 21.49 -18.98 -21.54
C SER A 116 22.53 -18.72 -20.45
N ILE A 117 23.21 -17.58 -20.51
CA ILE A 117 24.10 -17.13 -19.44
C ILE A 117 23.27 -16.40 -18.39
N THR A 118 23.11 -17.00 -17.21
CA THR A 118 22.61 -16.32 -16.02
C THR A 118 23.79 -15.84 -15.18
N ALA A 119 24.09 -14.54 -15.25
CA ALA A 119 24.96 -13.92 -14.26
C ALA A 119 24.18 -13.74 -12.94
N LEU A 120 24.67 -14.33 -11.86
CA LEU A 120 24.11 -14.20 -10.50
C LEU A 120 24.45 -12.84 -9.86
N GLY A 121 24.20 -11.76 -10.60
CA GLY A 121 24.20 -10.38 -10.09
C GLY A 121 25.45 -9.55 -10.42
N GLY A 122 25.25 -8.24 -10.31
CA GLY A 122 26.21 -7.15 -10.28
C GLY A 122 25.73 -6.09 -9.29
#